data_AF-A0A5D0MMC0-F1
#
_entry.id   AF-A0A5D0MMC0-F1
#
_cell.length_a   1.000
_cell.length_b   1.000
_cell.length_c   1.000
_cell.angle_alpha   90.00
_cell.angle_beta   90.00
_cell.angle_gamma   90.00
#
_symmetry.space_group_name_H-M   'P 1'
#
loop_
_entity.id
_entity.type
_entity.pdbx_description
1 polymer ?
#
loop_
_entity_poly.entity_id
_entity_poly.type
_entity_poly.pdbx_seq_one_letter_code
_entity_poly.pdbx_strand_id
1 'polypeptide(L)'
;MKKGADDYISKPFKINELINILKINLEKLEFSKCFDNSEMDEVFGVLSNSIRRKIMFILKEVGSMKFMDINKKLGIEDHTKTNFHLKQLRKTNFIEQSPEKTYSLTTKGKRFLSCIESFSK
;
A
#
# COMPACT_ATOMS: atom_id res chain seq x y z
N MET A 1 -52.85 -20.52 -17.27
CA MET A 1 -52.46 -20.49 -15.84
C MET A 1 -52.06 -19.07 -15.48
N LYS A 2 -52.69 -18.45 -14.47
CA LYS A 2 -52.36 -17.07 -14.06
C LYS A 2 -51.09 -17.12 -13.20
N LYS A 3 -50.09 -16.32 -13.57
CA LYS A 3 -48.86 -16.15 -12.79
C LYS A 3 -49.18 -15.46 -11.46
N GLY A 4 -48.72 -16.03 -10.35
CA GLY A 4 -48.97 -15.54 -8.99
C GLY A 4 -47.95 -14.48 -8.55
N ALA A 5 -48.17 -13.82 -7.42
CA ALA A 5 -47.22 -12.85 -6.86
C ALA A 5 -45.84 -13.46 -6.57
N ASP A 6 -45.78 -14.77 -6.31
CA ASP A 6 -44.54 -15.55 -6.17
C ASP A 6 -43.69 -15.57 -7.45
N ASP A 7 -44.31 -15.39 -8.63
CA ASP A 7 -43.58 -15.29 -9.91
C ASP A 7 -42.88 -13.94 -10.10
N TYR A 8 -43.17 -12.95 -9.23
CA TYR A 8 -42.62 -11.58 -9.30
C TYR A 8 -41.57 -11.28 -8.22
N ILE A 9 -41.39 -12.15 -7.22
CA ILE A 9 -40.28 -12.03 -6.26
C ILE A 9 -39.12 -12.90 -6.73
N SER A 10 -38.35 -12.39 -7.69
CA SER A 10 -37.04 -12.92 -8.06
C SER A 10 -36.02 -12.68 -6.92
N LYS A 11 -36.21 -13.34 -5.78
CA LYS A 11 -35.13 -13.55 -4.79
C LYS A 11 -34.35 -14.78 -5.26
N PRO A 12 -33.12 -14.57 -5.73
CA PRO A 12 -32.06 -14.49 -4.75
C PRO A 12 -31.45 -13.11 -4.81
N PHE A 13 -31.57 -12.35 -3.72
CA PHE A 13 -30.56 -11.33 -3.46
C PHE A 13 -29.24 -12.09 -3.41
N LYS A 14 -28.28 -11.71 -4.25
CA LYS A 14 -26.92 -12.19 -4.13
C LYS A 14 -26.32 -11.55 -2.88
N ILE A 15 -26.73 -12.03 -1.71
CA ILE A 15 -26.35 -11.49 -0.40
C ILE A 15 -24.83 -11.41 -0.32
N ASN A 16 -24.12 -12.42 -0.83
CA ASN A 16 -22.67 -12.41 -0.90
C ASN A 16 -22.11 -11.29 -1.78
N GLU A 17 -22.76 -10.99 -2.92
CA GLU A 17 -22.36 -9.87 -3.79
C GLU A 17 -22.60 -8.53 -3.11
N LEU A 18 -23.76 -8.36 -2.45
CA LEU A 18 -24.07 -7.16 -1.68
C LEU A 18 -23.09 -6.96 -0.51
N ILE A 19 -22.81 -8.02 0.26
CA ILE A 19 -21.82 -8.00 1.33
C ILE A 19 -20.45 -7.62 0.79
N ASN A 20 -20.03 -8.20 -0.35
CA ASN A 20 -18.74 -7.87 -0.95
C ASN A 20 -18.67 -6.41 -1.42
N ILE A 21 -19.74 -5.90 -2.05
CA ILE A 21 -19.84 -4.50 -2.45
C ILE A 21 -19.76 -3.58 -1.22
N LEU A 22 -20.47 -3.89 -0.14
CA LEU A 22 -20.42 -3.10 1.10
C LEU A 22 -19.02 -3.10 1.70
N LYS A 23 -18.37 -4.28 1.80
CA LYS A 23 -16.98 -4.40 2.26
C LYS A 23 -16.05 -3.54 1.40
N ILE A 24 -16.09 -3.70 0.08
CA ILE A 24 -15.25 -2.93 -0.85
C ILE A 24 -15.47 -1.42 -0.68
N ASN A 25 -16.71 -0.97 -0.52
CA ASN A 25 -16.98 0.46 -0.37
C ASN A 25 -16.54 0.99 1.00
N LEU A 26 -16.69 0.22 2.07
CA LEU A 26 -16.15 0.59 3.39
C LEU A 26 -14.63 0.71 3.34
N GLU A 27 -13.94 -0.29 2.77
CA GLU A 27 -12.49 -0.28 2.58
C GLU A 27 -12.05 0.91 1.71
N LYS A 28 -12.76 1.22 0.61
CA LYS A 28 -12.49 2.40 -0.23
C LYS A 28 -12.61 3.70 0.56
N LEU A 29 -13.64 3.82 1.39
CA LEU A 29 -13.84 5.00 2.24
C LEU A 29 -12.70 5.15 3.25
N GLU A 30 -12.27 4.06 3.88
CA GLU A 30 -11.13 4.08 4.80
C GLU A 30 -9.83 4.41 4.08
N PHE A 31 -9.59 3.83 2.90
CA PHE A 31 -8.40 4.08 2.10
C PHE A 31 -8.32 5.53 1.62
N SER A 32 -9.45 6.12 1.23
CA SER A 32 -9.54 7.52 0.80
C SER A 32 -9.21 8.52 1.92
N LYS A 33 -9.28 8.13 3.20
CA LYS A 33 -8.82 8.99 4.30
C LYS A 33 -7.30 9.12 4.35
N CYS A 34 -6.59 8.16 3.76
CA CYS A 34 -5.13 8.10 3.82
C CYS A 34 -4.44 8.66 2.57
N PHE A 35 -5.07 8.51 1.41
CA PHE A 35 -4.51 8.88 0.12
C PHE A 35 -5.56 9.48 -0.80
N ASP A 36 -5.16 10.49 -1.53
CA ASP A 36 -5.98 11.03 -2.61
C ASP A 36 -5.94 10.09 -3.83
N ASN A 37 -6.98 10.13 -4.66
CA ASN A 37 -7.04 9.35 -5.90
C ASN A 37 -5.82 9.58 -6.81
N SER A 38 -5.21 10.77 -6.76
CA SER A 38 -4.00 11.12 -7.51
C SER A 38 -2.75 10.39 -7.04
N GLU A 39 -2.74 9.83 -5.83
CA GLU A 39 -1.59 9.12 -5.25
C GLU A 39 -1.68 7.59 -5.43
N MET A 40 -2.80 7.09 -5.97
CA MET A 40 -3.12 5.66 -6.04
C MET A 40 -2.07 4.87 -6.83
N ASP A 41 -1.66 5.36 -7.99
CA ASP A 41 -0.67 4.66 -8.83
C ASP A 41 0.67 4.49 -8.10
N GLU A 42 1.07 5.50 -7.32
CA GLU A 42 2.32 5.46 -6.59
C GLU A 42 2.23 4.49 -5.41
N VAL A 43 1.10 4.50 -4.70
CA VAL A 43 0.80 3.58 -3.61
C VAL A 43 0.79 2.14 -4.11
N PHE A 44 0.08 1.84 -5.19
CA PHE A 44 0.11 0.51 -5.82
C PHE A 44 1.50 0.14 -6.33
N GLY A 45 2.28 1.12 -6.80
CA GLY A 45 3.68 0.93 -7.15
C GLY A 45 4.55 0.46 -5.98
N VAL A 46 4.30 0.95 -4.76
CA VAL A 46 4.98 0.46 -3.54
C VAL A 46 4.46 -0.92 -3.16
N LEU A 47 3.14 -1.10 -3.11
CA LEU A 47 2.49 -2.34 -2.66
C LEU A 47 2.75 -3.53 -3.58
N SER A 48 2.87 -3.32 -4.89
CA SER A 48 3.11 -4.40 -5.86
C SER A 48 4.51 -5.01 -5.76
N ASN A 49 5.49 -4.31 -5.18
CA ASN A 49 6.88 -4.75 -5.16
C ASN A 49 7.37 -5.12 -3.75
N SER A 50 7.81 -6.36 -3.56
CA SER A 50 8.25 -6.87 -2.26
C SER A 50 9.47 -6.15 -1.68
N ILE A 51 10.41 -5.72 -2.51
CA ILE A 51 11.60 -4.99 -2.07
C ILE A 51 11.20 -3.61 -1.57
N ARG A 52 10.32 -2.90 -2.29
CA ARG A 52 9.80 -1.60 -1.86
C ARG A 52 9.07 -1.71 -0.52
N ARG A 53 8.18 -2.69 -0.37
CA ARG A 53 7.51 -2.96 0.92
C ARG A 53 8.52 -3.17 2.05
N LYS A 54 9.50 -4.06 1.85
CA LYS A 54 10.55 -4.33 2.85
C LYS A 54 11.35 -3.08 3.22
N ILE A 55 11.76 -2.26 2.24
CA ILE A 55 12.47 -0.99 2.48
C ILE A 55 11.62 -0.08 3.37
N MET A 56 10.33 0.09 3.06
CA MET A 56 9.45 0.94 3.85
C MET A 56 9.36 0.49 5.31
N PHE A 57 9.17 -0.81 5.56
CA PHE A 57 9.12 -1.35 6.92
C PHE A 57 10.46 -1.24 7.65
N ILE A 58 11.58 -1.53 6.98
CA ILE A 58 12.92 -1.37 7.56
C ILE A 58 13.17 0.08 8.02
N LEU A 59 12.81 1.06 7.18
CA LEU A 59 12.99 2.47 7.51
C LEU A 59 12.02 2.94 8.59
N LYS A 60 10.84 2.31 8.72
CA LYS A 60 9.92 2.56 9.83
C LYS A 60 10.53 2.15 11.17
N GLU A 61 11.14 0.97 11.21
CA GLU A 61 11.72 0.41 12.45
C GLU A 61 12.98 1.16 12.89
N VAL A 62 13.85 1.53 11.95
CA VAL A 62 15.16 2.13 12.26
C VAL A 62 15.12 3.66 12.26
N GLY A 63 14.16 4.27 11.56
CA GLY A 63 14.08 5.71 11.35
C GLY A 63 14.91 6.17 10.15
N SER A 64 16.24 6.03 10.22
CA SER A 64 17.13 6.36 9.10
C SER A 64 18.36 5.46 9.02
N MET A 65 18.87 5.21 7.81
CA MET A 65 20.07 4.38 7.63
C MET A 65 20.77 4.56 6.28
N LYS A 66 22.03 4.13 6.17
CA LYS A 66 22.81 4.23 4.92
C LYS A 66 22.45 3.11 3.95
N PHE A 67 22.76 3.31 2.67
CA PHE A 67 22.52 2.35 1.60
C PHE A 67 23.04 0.93 1.91
N MET A 68 24.27 0.82 2.44
CA MET A 68 24.88 -0.48 2.73
C MET A 68 24.13 -1.22 3.85
N ASP A 69 23.61 -0.51 4.84
CA ASP A 69 22.84 -1.10 5.92
C ASP A 69 21.47 -1.59 5.42
N ILE A 70 20.86 -0.87 4.48
CA ILE A 70 19.62 -1.30 3.80
C ILE A 70 19.86 -2.60 3.03
N ASN A 71 20.92 -2.66 2.21
CA ASN A 71 21.26 -3.89 1.46
C ASN A 71 21.45 -5.08 2.40
N LYS A 72 22.22 -4.88 3.48
CA LYS A 72 22.47 -5.92 4.47
C LYS A 72 21.18 -6.43 5.11
N LYS A 73 20.25 -5.53 5.48
CA LYS A 73 18.94 -5.92 6.01
C LYS A 73 18.03 -6.59 4.98
N LEU A 74 18.08 -6.17 3.73
CA LEU A 74 17.27 -6.77 2.66
C LEU A 74 17.74 -8.18 2.28
N GLY A 75 19.02 -8.49 2.50
CA GLY A 75 19.63 -9.78 2.12
C GLY A 75 19.68 -9.97 0.60
N ILE A 76 19.84 -8.88 -0.17
CA ILE A 76 19.89 -8.92 -1.63
C ILE A 76 21.34 -8.76 -2.07
N GLU A 77 21.85 -9.75 -2.81
CA GLU A 77 23.22 -9.74 -3.36
C GLU A 77 23.38 -8.67 -4.46
N ASP A 78 22.36 -8.50 -5.29
CA ASP A 78 22.35 -7.47 -6.34
C ASP A 78 22.00 -6.08 -5.77
N HIS A 79 23.05 -5.34 -5.43
CA HIS A 79 22.93 -3.97 -4.94
C HIS A 79 22.32 -2.99 -5.97
N THR A 80 22.40 -3.29 -7.27
CA THR A 80 21.82 -2.42 -8.31
C THR A 80 20.30 -2.42 -8.25
N LYS A 81 19.70 -3.57 -7.92
CA LYS A 81 18.27 -3.73 -7.70
C LYS A 81 17.78 -2.89 -6.51
N THR A 82 18.49 -2.91 -5.39
CA THR A 82 18.14 -2.06 -4.24
C THR A 82 18.23 -0.57 -4.60
N ASN A 83 19.29 -0.16 -5.30
CA ASN A 83 19.47 1.23 -5.73
C ASN A 83 18.31 1.69 -6.64
N PHE A 84 17.90 0.84 -7.59
CA PHE A 84 16.74 1.12 -8.44
C PHE A 84 15.46 1.34 -7.63
N HIS A 85 15.17 0.48 -6.66
CA HIS A 85 13.98 0.61 -5.83
C HIS A 85 14.01 1.83 -4.91
N LEU A 86 15.17 2.17 -4.32
CA LEU A 86 15.35 3.39 -3.54
C LEU A 86 15.15 4.65 -4.39
N LYS A 87 15.71 4.69 -5.61
CA LYS A 87 15.49 5.80 -6.55
C LYS A 87 14.01 5.97 -6.88
N GLN A 88 13.30 4.86 -7.13
CA GLN A 88 11.86 4.93 -7.42
C GLN A 88 11.06 5.44 -6.22
N LEU A 89 11.34 4.96 -5.01
CA LEU A 89 10.66 5.41 -3.78
C LEU A 89 10.93 6.89 -3.46
N ARG A 90 12.12 7.38 -3.80
CA ARG A 90 12.45 8.81 -3.72
C ARG A 90 11.68 9.62 -4.74
N LYS A 91 11.61 9.13 -5.99
CA LYS A 91 10.88 9.80 -7.07
C LYS A 91 9.40 10.00 -6.72
N THR A 92 8.79 9.03 -6.04
CA THR A 92 7.40 9.09 -5.58
C THR A 92 7.23 9.67 -4.17
N ASN A 93 8.29 10.26 -3.62
CA ASN A 93 8.29 10.97 -2.33
C ASN A 93 7.85 10.13 -1.11
N PHE A 94 8.03 8.81 -1.13
CA PHE A 94 7.79 7.96 0.06
C PHE A 94 8.99 7.94 1.00
N ILE A 95 10.19 8.12 0.44
CA ILE A 95 11.44 8.20 1.20
C ILE A 95 12.23 9.41 0.71
N GLU A 96 13.10 9.91 1.57
CA GLU A 96 14.06 10.96 1.24
C GLU A 96 15.48 10.50 1.53
N GLN A 97 16.46 11.22 0.98
CA GLN A 97 17.88 11.00 1.27
C GLN A 97 18.48 12.30 1.80
N SER A 98 19.07 12.23 3.00
CA SER A 98 19.74 13.37 3.63
C SER A 98 21.08 13.69 2.95
N PRO A 99 21.66 14.89 3.19
CA PRO A 99 23.01 15.23 2.72
C PRO A 99 24.08 14.22 3.16
N GLU A 100 23.90 13.58 4.32
CA GLU A 100 24.76 12.54 4.90
C GLU A 100 24.56 11.16 4.23
N LYS A 101 23.78 11.11 3.14
CA LYS A 101 23.46 9.91 2.35
C LYS A 101 22.70 8.83 3.13
N THR A 102 21.97 9.23 4.17
CA THR A 102 21.03 8.34 4.89
C THR A 102 19.64 8.43 4.27
N TYR A 103 18.90 7.33 4.26
CA TYR A 103 17.52 7.27 3.78
C TYR A 103 16.57 7.24 4.97
N SER A 104 15.44 7.92 4.87
CA SER A 104 14.37 7.91 5.89
C SER A 104 12.99 8.06 5.25
N LEU A 105 11.94 7.76 6.01
CA LEU A 105 10.56 7.94 5.55
C LEU A 105 10.18 9.43 5.58
N THR A 106 9.59 9.91 4.48
CA THR A 106 8.94 11.23 4.45
C THR A 106 7.62 11.20 5.24
N THR A 107 6.98 12.35 5.40
CA THR A 107 5.61 12.42 5.95
C THR A 107 4.63 11.55 5.16
N LYS A 108 4.73 11.56 3.82
CA LYS A 108 3.91 10.69 2.94
C LYS A 108 4.20 9.21 3.18
N GLY A 109 5.47 8.83 3.32
CA GLY A 109 5.85 7.44 3.63
C GLY A 109 5.35 6.95 4.97
N LYS A 110 5.40 7.80 6.01
CA LYS A 110 4.87 7.50 7.35
C LYS A 110 3.35 7.36 7.34
N ARG A 111 2.63 8.30 6.70
CA ARG A 111 1.18 8.22 6.50
C ARG A 111 0.82 6.93 5.77
N PHE A 112 1.60 6.56 4.76
CA PHE A 112 1.37 5.33 4.01
C PHE A 112 1.41 4.09 4.89
N LEU A 113 2.48 3.91 5.68
CA LEU A 113 2.61 2.75 6.54
C LEU A 113 1.55 2.72 7.64
N SER A 114 1.24 3.87 8.24
CA SER A 114 0.16 3.98 9.22
C SER A 114 -1.17 3.50 8.66
N CYS A 115 -1.43 3.79 7.38
CA CYS A 115 -2.65 3.35 6.71
C CYS A 115 -2.63 1.86 6.38
N ILE A 116 -1.53 1.33 5.85
CA ILE A 116 -1.44 -0.11 5.55
C ILE A 116 -1.60 -0.96 6.81
N GLU A 117 -1.09 -0.49 7.95
CA GLU A 117 -1.23 -1.18 9.22
C GLU A 117 -2.64 -1.16 9.81
N SER A 118 -3.48 -0.17 9.47
CA SER A 118 -4.90 -0.21 9.87
C SER A 118 -5.68 -1.31 9.15
N PHE A 119 -5.26 -1.72 7.96
CA PHE A 119 -5.89 -2.79 7.17
C PHE A 119 -5.36 -4.20 7.48
N SER A 120 -4.27 -4.31 8.24
CA SER A 120 -3.68 -5.61 8.62
C SER A 120 -4.21 -6.14 9.96
N LYS A 121 -5.19 -5.47 10.57
CA LYS A 121 -5.89 -5.88 11.79
C LYS A 121 -7.18 -6.60 11.45
#